data_AF-A0A871R895-F1
#
_entry.id   AF-A0A871R895-F1
#
_cell.length_a   1.000
_cell.length_b   1.000
_cell.length_c   1.000
_cell.angle_alpha   90.00
_cell.angle_beta   90.00
_cell.angle_gamma   90.00
#
_symmetry.space_group_name_H-M   'P 1'
#
loop_
_entity.id
_entity.type
_entity.pdbx_description
1 polymer ?
#
loop_
_entity_poly.entity_id
_entity_poly.type
_entity_poly.pdbx_seq_one_letter_code
_entity_poly.pdbx_strand_id
1 'polypeptide(L)'
;MSFEFLDQIEFPQKWLLTAKKVINNKRDLKLWEELLLQTERLPTKDGKNPVTISESSPDIYKRVLYAVYENLLEQFPFCEQYWCDYATQRFQLGEDSLIVKDIFKKGLQCLKKSIILWECYLKFVMKTSCSSENILNAFEQARINVGHHYYAHVIYDMYLDYLRRTNNRKLYHRLLRRIIEIPMYQYSKYFNEYLRLLQNADLETIKYFVSTNELNTVFNLTWEKLLPTGDKVKRQQEPELTNLKKKLKKIFTDIFIVTQYHSYQMWDYERDLKQPYYCPGKELTVKELNTWNRYLDYLELYTLKDISKDKRSGVTKFHKALLETAYERCLICAADYPFFWIKYANLKLNVAKIDEAKHILMRGLSSTDDLDLRLRMRLIDIEILSGNKKNARDLVVQGLTANHNSLGLTLKFIQLEHTRDSQSTLKIVKMKLEDAKGTSFETQFDFLFREILSYADIDKTEVAALFKQYEAEKKNSYHYIRGLLDFYKCYKQDCENYKHALELATNCENINVRKQLARIASDDTDNEFF
;
A
#
# COMPACT_ATOMS: atom_id res chain seq x y z
N MET A 1 12.84 2.42 23.47
CA MET A 1 14.21 1.97 23.78
C MET A 1 14.77 2.84 24.90
N SER A 2 15.41 2.24 25.91
CA SER A 2 16.08 3.01 26.98
C SER A 2 17.34 3.67 26.41
N PHE A 3 17.47 4.97 26.66
CA PHE A 3 18.52 5.84 26.13
C PHE A 3 19.77 5.86 27.03
N GLU A 4 20.18 4.73 27.61
CA GLU A 4 21.26 4.68 28.62
C GLU A 4 22.64 5.12 28.08
N PHE A 5 22.83 5.16 26.75
CA PHE A 5 24.05 5.67 26.12
C PHE A 5 24.02 7.18 25.81
N LEU A 6 22.85 7.83 25.89
CA LEU A 6 22.73 9.27 25.61
C LEU A 6 23.31 10.13 26.74
N ASP A 7 23.41 9.60 27.97
CA ASP A 7 23.95 10.32 29.13
C ASP A 7 25.46 10.61 29.04
N GLN A 8 26.16 9.99 28.08
CA GLN A 8 27.60 10.19 27.84
C GLN A 8 27.90 11.33 26.84
N ILE A 9 26.87 11.95 26.25
CA ILE A 9 27.02 13.01 25.24
C ILE A 9 26.30 14.28 25.71
N GLU A 10 27.05 15.39 25.78
CA GLU A 10 26.43 16.71 25.88
C GLU A 10 25.85 17.10 24.51
N PHE A 11 24.55 16.88 24.34
CA PHE A 11 23.84 17.34 23.15
C PHE A 11 23.57 18.85 23.22
N PRO A 12 23.67 19.57 22.09
CA PRO A 12 23.28 20.97 22.04
C PRO A 12 21.84 21.15 22.50
N GLN A 13 21.56 22.21 23.27
CA GLN A 13 20.21 22.51 23.74
C GLN A 13 19.21 22.61 22.58
N LYS A 14 19.64 23.12 21.43
CA LYS A 14 18.83 23.17 20.20
C LYS A 14 18.43 21.78 19.70
N TRP A 15 19.35 20.81 19.74
CA TRP A 15 19.09 19.42 19.36
C TRP A 15 18.08 18.77 20.32
N LEU A 16 18.28 18.94 21.63
CA LEU A 16 17.36 18.42 22.65
C LEU A 16 15.95 19.00 22.52
N LEU A 17 15.83 20.30 22.23
CA LEU A 17 14.54 20.95 21.99
C LEU A 17 13.87 20.41 20.72
N THR A 18 14.63 20.20 19.65
CA THR A 18 14.11 19.65 18.39
C THR A 18 13.66 18.20 18.57
N ALA A 19 14.45 17.37 19.27
CA ALA A 19 14.08 16.00 19.62
C ALA A 19 12.80 15.94 20.46
N LYS A 20 12.64 16.83 21.45
CA LYS A 20 11.39 16.95 22.23
C LYS A 20 10.19 17.31 21.34
N LYS A 21 10.35 18.22 20.38
CA LYS A 21 9.28 18.56 19.42
C LYS A 21 8.89 17.36 18.55
N VAL A 22 9.88 16.60 18.06
CA VAL A 22 9.65 15.37 17.29
C VAL A 22 8.90 14.32 18.10
N ILE A 23 9.25 14.13 19.37
CA ILE A 23 8.54 13.17 20.25
C ILE A 23 7.08 13.56 20.44
N ASN A 24 6.80 14.86 20.58
CA ASN A 24 5.44 15.37 20.75
C ASN A 24 4.63 15.36 19.45
N ASN A 25 5.28 15.50 18.29
CA ASN A 25 4.65 15.47 16.98
C ASN A 25 5.42 14.56 16.01
N LYS A 26 5.22 13.25 16.17
CA LYS A 26 5.94 12.22 15.40
C LYS A 26 5.61 12.22 13.91
N ARG A 27 4.50 12.81 13.50
CA ARG A 27 4.00 12.79 12.11
C ARG A 27 4.40 14.02 11.29
N ASP A 28 5.16 14.95 11.86
CA ASP A 28 5.69 16.11 11.12
C ASP A 28 7.09 15.82 10.56
N LEU A 29 7.15 15.52 9.26
CA LEU A 29 8.41 15.22 8.56
C LEU A 29 9.42 16.38 8.65
N LYS A 30 9.00 17.65 8.68
CA LYS A 30 9.93 18.79 8.71
C LYS A 30 10.72 18.83 10.00
N LEU A 31 10.11 18.43 11.13
CA LEU A 31 10.80 18.32 12.41
C LEU A 31 11.83 17.20 12.38
N TRP A 32 11.53 16.09 11.71
CA TRP A 32 12.48 15.00 11.51
C TRP A 32 13.65 15.40 10.62
N GLU A 33 13.39 16.12 9.53
CA GLU A 33 14.41 16.70 8.65
C GLU A 33 15.33 17.67 9.41
N GLU A 34 14.75 18.55 10.24
CA GLU A 34 15.51 19.47 11.09
C GLU A 34 16.37 18.69 12.10
N LEU A 35 15.81 17.67 12.76
CA LEU A 35 16.55 16.83 13.70
C LEU A 35 17.70 16.10 13.00
N LEU A 36 17.45 15.54 11.82
CA LEU A 36 18.44 14.83 11.04
C LEU A 36 19.61 15.75 10.64
N LEU A 37 19.31 16.94 10.10
CA LEU A 37 20.31 17.94 9.72
C LEU A 37 21.16 18.39 10.91
N GLN A 38 20.54 18.58 12.08
CA GLN A 38 21.26 18.91 13.31
C GLN A 38 22.14 17.73 13.80
N THR A 39 21.68 16.50 13.59
CA THR A 39 22.42 15.28 13.99
C THR A 39 23.62 15.05 13.08
N GLU A 40 23.50 15.29 11.78
CA GLU A 40 24.61 15.20 10.83
C GLU A 40 25.73 16.22 11.13
N ARG A 41 25.40 17.31 11.84
CA ARG A 41 26.29 18.45 12.13
C ARG A 41 26.48 18.66 13.64
N LEU A 42 26.55 17.60 14.42
CA LEU A 42 26.77 17.72 15.88
C LEU A 42 28.09 18.45 16.17
N PRO A 43 28.11 19.42 17.10
CA PRO A 43 29.34 20.11 17.47
C PRO A 43 30.28 19.17 18.22
N THR A 44 31.59 19.39 18.03
CA THR A 44 32.64 18.76 18.84
C THR A 44 32.64 19.34 20.25
N LYS A 45 33.34 18.68 21.19
CA LYS A 45 33.51 19.10 22.59
C LYS A 45 33.93 20.57 22.77
N ASP A 46 34.58 21.18 21.78
CA ASP A 46 35.04 22.57 21.81
C ASP A 46 34.00 23.61 21.35
N GLY A 47 32.82 23.18 20.88
CA GLY A 47 31.66 24.05 20.57
C GLY A 47 31.85 25.06 19.43
N LYS A 48 33.05 25.17 18.84
CA LYS A 48 33.41 26.27 17.94
C LYS A 48 33.05 26.06 16.47
N ASN A 49 32.96 24.82 15.99
CA ASN A 49 32.56 24.52 14.60
C ASN A 49 31.75 23.21 14.53
N PRO A 50 30.58 23.18 13.84
CA PRO A 50 29.89 21.93 13.54
C PRO A 50 30.75 21.09 12.59
N VAL A 51 31.00 19.83 12.94
CA VAL A 51 31.73 18.90 12.08
C VAL A 51 30.74 17.88 11.54
N THR A 52 30.72 17.69 10.23
CA THR A 52 29.91 16.64 9.62
C THR A 52 30.44 15.27 10.05
N ILE A 53 29.54 14.39 10.51
CA ILE A 53 29.92 13.03 10.90
C ILE A 53 30.60 12.34 9.71
N SER A 54 31.78 11.76 9.97
CA SER A 54 32.61 11.08 8.97
C SER A 54 33.00 9.68 9.47
N GLU A 55 33.66 8.91 8.62
CA GLU A 55 34.21 7.59 8.99
C GLU A 55 35.12 7.66 10.23
N SER A 56 35.86 8.75 10.40
CA SER A 56 36.77 8.97 11.54
C SER A 56 36.07 9.44 12.83
N SER A 57 34.79 9.77 12.76
CA SER A 57 34.03 10.26 13.93
C SER A 57 33.83 9.15 14.97
N PRO A 58 33.77 9.51 16.28
CA PRO A 58 33.49 8.54 17.33
C PRO A 58 32.21 7.74 17.09
N ASP A 59 32.25 6.44 17.39
CA ASP A 59 31.15 5.48 17.16
C ASP A 59 29.82 5.95 17.75
N ILE A 60 29.88 6.64 18.90
CA ILE A 60 28.69 7.13 19.59
C ILE A 60 27.88 8.14 18.75
N TYR A 61 28.55 9.02 17.99
CA TYR A 61 27.85 9.97 17.12
C TYR A 61 27.23 9.28 15.91
N LYS A 62 27.91 8.27 15.36
CA LYS A 62 27.37 7.42 14.29
C LYS A 62 26.10 6.71 14.77
N ARG A 63 26.13 6.11 15.97
CA ARG A 63 24.95 5.45 16.58
C ARG A 63 23.75 6.38 16.76
N VAL A 64 23.98 7.62 17.18
CA VAL A 64 22.89 8.61 17.30
C VAL A 64 22.28 8.90 15.93
N LEU A 65 23.10 9.15 14.90
CA LEU A 65 22.62 9.37 13.53
C LEU A 65 21.78 8.18 13.04
N TYR A 66 22.27 6.96 13.28
CA TYR A 66 21.57 5.74 12.91
C TYR A 66 20.22 5.60 13.61
N ALA A 67 20.17 5.87 14.91
CA ALA A 67 18.92 5.85 15.66
C ALA A 67 17.92 6.88 15.12
N VAL A 68 18.37 8.08 14.73
CA VAL A 68 17.48 9.09 14.13
C VAL A 68 16.90 8.59 12.81
N TYR A 69 17.71 8.02 11.91
CA TYR A 69 17.23 7.42 10.66
C TYR A 69 16.27 6.26 10.90
N GLU A 70 16.58 5.34 11.83
CA GLU A 70 15.72 4.18 12.13
C GLU A 70 14.35 4.61 12.66
N ASN A 71 14.31 5.56 13.59
CA ASN A 71 13.03 6.09 14.10
C ASN A 71 12.28 6.88 13.02
N LEU A 72 12.97 7.65 12.18
CA LEU A 72 12.35 8.36 11.05
C LEU A 72 11.68 7.37 10.08
N LEU A 73 12.37 6.30 9.71
CA LEU A 73 11.87 5.27 8.78
C LEU A 73 10.80 4.38 9.41
N GLU A 74 10.77 4.24 10.74
CA GLU A 74 9.66 3.61 11.45
C GLU A 74 8.38 4.45 11.34
N GLN A 75 8.48 5.78 11.41
CA GLN A 75 7.33 6.68 11.26
C GLN A 75 6.93 6.92 9.79
N PHE A 76 7.90 6.96 8.87
CA PHE A 76 7.70 7.23 7.44
C PHE A 76 8.31 6.15 6.55
N PRO A 77 7.82 4.89 6.63
CA PRO A 77 8.42 3.78 5.90
C PRO A 77 8.31 3.92 4.37
N PHE A 78 7.39 4.76 3.87
CA PHE A 78 7.15 5.01 2.45
C PHE A 78 8.04 6.09 1.82
N CYS A 79 8.87 6.77 2.61
CA CYS A 79 9.83 7.72 2.07
C CYS A 79 11.08 7.01 1.52
N GLU A 80 11.01 6.62 0.24
CA GLU A 80 12.03 5.83 -0.46
C GLU A 80 13.43 6.48 -0.44
N GLN A 81 13.47 7.82 -0.45
CA GLN A 81 14.69 8.61 -0.46
C GLN A 81 15.49 8.42 0.85
N TYR A 82 14.83 8.47 2.00
CA TYR A 82 15.50 8.30 3.30
C TYR A 82 16.08 6.89 3.49
N TRP A 83 15.46 5.86 2.90
CA TRP A 83 16.08 4.51 2.86
C TRP A 83 17.39 4.51 2.08
N CYS A 84 17.41 5.20 0.93
CA CYS A 84 18.60 5.32 0.08
C CYS A 84 19.70 6.13 0.78
N ASP A 85 19.33 7.27 1.37
CA ASP A 85 20.25 8.14 2.09
C ASP A 85 20.82 7.42 3.30
N TYR A 86 19.99 6.76 4.11
CA TYR A 86 20.43 6.00 5.27
C TYR A 86 21.45 4.91 4.90
N ALA A 87 21.15 4.09 3.90
CA ALA A 87 22.04 3.02 3.48
C ALA A 87 23.36 3.57 2.88
N THR A 88 23.27 4.66 2.12
CA THR A 88 24.45 5.34 1.53
C THR A 88 25.34 5.96 2.62
N GLN A 89 24.74 6.63 3.60
CA GLN A 89 25.44 7.21 4.75
C GLN A 89 26.13 6.13 5.57
N ARG A 90 25.43 5.05 5.92
CA ARG A 90 26.02 3.89 6.62
C ARG A 90 27.25 3.35 5.88
N PHE A 91 27.16 3.20 4.56
CA PHE A 91 28.29 2.75 3.75
C PHE A 91 29.45 3.75 3.74
N GLN A 92 29.17 5.06 3.65
CA GLN A 92 30.20 6.12 3.69
C GLN A 92 30.89 6.23 5.06
N LEU A 93 30.23 5.83 6.13
CA LEU A 93 30.77 5.85 7.50
C LEU A 93 31.60 4.60 7.85
N GLY A 94 31.85 3.72 6.87
CA GLY A 94 32.73 2.56 7.01
C GLY A 94 32.04 1.28 7.50
N GLU A 95 30.71 1.21 7.51
CA GLU A 95 29.98 0.00 7.94
C GLU A 95 30.16 -1.18 6.99
N ASP A 96 30.03 -2.40 7.51
CA ASP A 96 30.09 -3.62 6.72
C ASP A 96 29.00 -3.59 5.62
N SER A 97 29.41 -3.96 4.40
CA SER A 97 28.52 -4.12 3.25
C SER A 97 27.35 -5.07 3.52
N LEU A 98 27.49 -6.05 4.41
CA LEU A 98 26.41 -6.94 4.83
C LEU A 98 25.31 -6.19 5.61
N ILE A 99 25.69 -5.27 6.50
CA ILE A 99 24.76 -4.46 7.29
C ILE A 99 23.99 -3.50 6.35
N VAL A 100 24.72 -2.83 5.45
CA VAL A 100 24.11 -1.93 4.46
C VAL A 100 23.13 -2.70 3.55
N LYS A 101 23.49 -3.92 3.15
CA LYS A 101 22.62 -4.80 2.38
C LYS A 101 21.34 -5.17 3.13
N ASP A 102 21.41 -5.36 4.45
CA ASP A 102 20.23 -5.62 5.28
C ASP A 102 19.27 -4.42 5.33
N ILE A 103 19.82 -3.20 5.42
CA ILE A 103 19.02 -1.96 5.36
C ILE A 103 18.26 -1.86 4.04
N PHE A 104 18.93 -2.09 2.90
CA PHE A 104 18.25 -2.12 1.60
C PHE A 104 17.18 -3.20 1.53
N LYS A 105 17.44 -4.40 2.06
CA LYS A 105 16.45 -5.49 2.09
C LYS A 105 15.23 -5.12 2.94
N LYS A 106 15.41 -4.49 4.10
CA LYS A 106 14.30 -4.00 4.94
C LYS A 106 13.45 -2.99 4.19
N GLY A 107 14.06 -1.99 3.56
CA GLY A 107 13.35 -1.03 2.73
C GLY A 107 12.60 -1.71 1.57
N LEU A 108 13.24 -2.64 0.86
CA LEU A 108 12.65 -3.38 -0.26
C LEU A 108 11.53 -4.35 0.17
N GLN A 109 11.52 -4.82 1.41
CA GLN A 109 10.40 -5.61 1.96
C GLN A 109 9.14 -4.74 2.11
N CYS A 110 9.31 -3.49 2.55
CA CYS A 110 8.22 -2.53 2.67
C CYS A 110 7.77 -1.98 1.30
N LEU A 111 8.74 -1.66 0.45
CA LEU A 111 8.59 -0.92 -0.80
C LEU A 111 9.05 -1.75 -2.01
N LYS A 112 8.47 -2.95 -2.17
CA LYS A 112 8.88 -3.93 -3.19
C LYS A 112 8.91 -3.36 -4.61
N LYS A 113 8.02 -2.41 -4.92
CA LYS A 113 7.87 -1.82 -6.26
C LYS A 113 8.53 -0.44 -6.41
N SER A 114 9.35 -0.04 -5.44
CA SER A 114 10.12 1.21 -5.48
C SER A 114 11.23 1.17 -6.52
N ILE A 115 11.10 1.90 -7.62
CA ILE A 115 12.16 1.95 -8.62
C ILE A 115 13.42 2.65 -8.11
N ILE A 116 13.26 3.67 -7.26
CA ILE A 116 14.35 4.46 -6.68
C ILE A 116 15.20 3.57 -5.75
N LEU A 117 14.56 2.81 -4.87
CA LEU A 117 15.26 1.95 -3.93
C LEU A 117 15.97 0.79 -4.64
N TRP A 118 15.35 0.19 -5.66
CA TRP A 118 15.99 -0.82 -6.49
C TRP A 118 17.21 -0.27 -7.25
N GLU A 119 17.11 0.94 -7.83
CA GLU A 119 18.23 1.60 -8.50
C GLU A 119 19.41 1.80 -7.54
N CYS A 120 19.14 2.35 -6.35
CA CYS A 120 20.16 2.57 -5.33
C CYS A 120 20.80 1.26 -4.85
N TYR A 121 19.97 0.23 -4.58
CA TYR A 121 20.44 -1.09 -4.17
C TYR A 121 21.32 -1.75 -5.25
N LEU A 122 20.93 -1.69 -6.51
CA LEU A 122 21.72 -2.26 -7.61
C LEU A 122 23.06 -1.53 -7.78
N LYS A 123 23.08 -0.19 -7.69
CA LYS A 123 24.33 0.58 -7.69
C LYS A 123 25.25 0.17 -6.55
N PHE A 124 24.71 -0.02 -5.35
CA PHE A 124 25.45 -0.51 -4.20
C PHE A 124 26.03 -1.92 -4.44
N VAL A 125 25.20 -2.88 -4.85
CA VAL A 125 25.62 -4.27 -5.10
C VAL A 125 26.70 -4.33 -6.18
N MET A 126 26.58 -3.57 -7.26
CA MET A 126 27.61 -3.50 -8.30
C MET A 126 28.94 -2.92 -7.80
N LYS A 127 28.91 -2.03 -6.81
CA LYS A 127 30.13 -1.42 -6.24
C LYS A 127 30.82 -2.33 -5.22
N THR A 128 30.05 -3.11 -4.45
CA THR A 128 30.58 -3.86 -3.30
C THR A 128 30.75 -5.36 -3.55
N SER A 129 30.03 -5.94 -4.53
CA SER A 129 30.07 -7.38 -4.77
C SER A 129 31.14 -7.76 -5.80
N CYS A 130 32.02 -8.68 -5.44
CA CYS A 130 33.00 -9.27 -6.37
C CYS A 130 32.44 -10.45 -7.19
N SER A 131 31.30 -11.03 -6.78
CA SER A 131 30.69 -12.17 -7.46
C SER A 131 29.69 -11.73 -8.52
N SER A 132 29.95 -12.12 -9.77
CA SER A 132 29.03 -11.89 -10.89
C SER A 132 27.67 -12.55 -10.68
N GLU A 133 27.63 -13.71 -10.02
CA GLU A 133 26.38 -14.41 -9.71
C GLU A 133 25.50 -13.59 -8.75
N ASN A 134 26.09 -12.99 -7.71
CA ASN A 134 25.36 -12.15 -6.76
C ASN A 134 24.76 -10.92 -7.44
N ILE A 135 25.51 -10.28 -8.35
CA ILE A 135 25.05 -9.12 -9.12
C ILE A 135 23.89 -9.53 -10.05
N LEU A 136 24.05 -10.63 -10.80
CA LEU A 136 23.01 -11.16 -11.68
C LEU A 136 21.74 -11.53 -10.92
N ASN A 137 21.86 -12.17 -9.75
CA ASN A 137 20.72 -12.47 -8.91
C ASN A 137 20.00 -11.19 -8.45
N ALA A 138 20.74 -10.16 -8.03
CA ALA A 138 20.14 -8.88 -7.65
C ALA A 138 19.37 -8.24 -8.82
N PHE A 139 19.92 -8.26 -10.04
CA PHE A 139 19.23 -7.80 -11.24
C PHE A 139 17.98 -8.62 -11.57
N GLU A 140 18.02 -9.94 -11.42
CA GLU A 140 16.84 -10.79 -11.64
C GLU A 140 15.74 -10.52 -10.59
N GLN A 141 16.11 -10.30 -9.33
CA GLN A 141 15.16 -9.87 -8.30
C GLN A 141 14.54 -8.52 -8.63
N ALA A 142 15.35 -7.54 -9.06
CA ALA A 142 14.85 -6.25 -9.50
C ALA A 142 13.89 -6.39 -10.70
N ARG A 143 14.24 -7.24 -11.69
CA ARG A 143 13.38 -7.52 -12.85
C ARG A 143 12.03 -8.11 -12.46
N ILE A 144 11.99 -9.04 -11.49
CA ILE A 144 10.73 -9.63 -11.02
C ILE A 144 9.87 -8.58 -10.32
N ASN A 145 10.48 -7.74 -9.50
CA ASN A 145 9.76 -6.77 -8.69
C ASN A 145 9.35 -5.53 -9.50
N VAL A 146 10.28 -4.83 -10.14
CA VAL A 146 10.03 -3.55 -10.83
C VAL A 146 10.09 -3.62 -12.37
N GLY A 147 10.28 -4.80 -12.97
CA GLY A 147 10.36 -4.93 -14.43
C GLY A 147 9.09 -4.54 -15.20
N HIS A 148 7.94 -4.49 -14.54
CA HIS A 148 6.65 -4.07 -15.13
C HIS A 148 6.28 -2.61 -14.76
N HIS A 149 7.21 -1.87 -14.15
CA HIS A 149 7.02 -0.45 -13.85
C HIS A 149 7.06 0.36 -15.15
N TYR A 150 6.23 1.39 -15.31
CA TYR A 150 6.23 2.20 -16.53
C TYR A 150 7.59 2.87 -16.82
N TYR A 151 8.33 3.17 -15.76
CA TYR A 151 9.70 3.69 -15.84
C TYR A 151 10.81 2.61 -15.66
N ALA A 152 10.51 1.32 -15.84
CA ALA A 152 11.49 0.22 -15.65
C ALA A 152 12.76 0.32 -16.51
N HIS A 153 12.77 1.18 -17.53
CA HIS A 153 13.94 1.48 -18.36
C HIS A 153 15.20 1.81 -17.52
N VAL A 154 15.05 2.50 -16.38
CA VAL A 154 16.15 2.83 -15.47
C VAL A 154 16.90 1.56 -15.01
N ILE A 155 16.17 0.51 -14.67
CA ILE A 155 16.74 -0.75 -14.20
C ILE A 155 17.26 -1.59 -15.38
N TYR A 156 16.52 -1.62 -16.48
CA TYR A 156 16.91 -2.39 -17.66
C TYR A 156 18.16 -1.86 -18.34
N ASP A 157 18.37 -0.55 -18.36
CA ASP A 157 19.59 0.07 -18.88
C ASP A 157 20.81 -0.39 -18.07
N MET A 158 20.73 -0.30 -16.73
CA MET A 158 21.78 -0.79 -15.84
C MET A 158 22.07 -2.27 -16.07
N TYR A 159 21.03 -3.09 -16.23
CA TYR A 159 21.20 -4.53 -16.41
C TYR A 159 21.85 -4.85 -17.77
N LEU A 160 21.37 -4.25 -18.86
CA LEU A 160 21.92 -4.44 -20.20
C LEU A 160 23.37 -3.94 -20.28
N ASP A 161 23.69 -2.81 -19.65
CA ASP A 161 25.06 -2.28 -19.60
C ASP A 161 26.00 -3.21 -18.83
N TYR A 162 25.55 -3.78 -17.70
CA TYR A 162 26.33 -4.79 -16.98
C TYR A 162 26.61 -6.03 -17.83
N LEU A 163 25.58 -6.56 -18.52
CA LEU A 163 25.71 -7.72 -19.41
C LEU A 163 26.63 -7.44 -20.60
N ARG A 164 26.62 -6.21 -21.11
CA ARG A 164 27.52 -5.76 -22.18
C ARG A 164 28.97 -5.72 -21.69
N ARG A 165 29.23 -5.14 -20.52
CA ARG A 165 30.58 -5.06 -19.93
C ARG A 165 31.16 -6.43 -19.59
N THR A 166 30.32 -7.36 -19.16
CA THR A 166 30.71 -8.75 -18.83
C THR A 166 30.70 -9.69 -20.03
N ASN A 167 30.40 -9.19 -21.24
CA ASN A 167 30.30 -9.95 -22.49
C ASN A 167 29.34 -11.16 -22.42
N ASN A 168 28.28 -11.10 -21.61
CA ASN A 168 27.29 -12.17 -21.50
C ASN A 168 26.23 -12.05 -22.59
N ARG A 169 26.63 -12.33 -23.84
CA ARG A 169 25.82 -12.12 -25.05
C ARG A 169 24.49 -12.88 -25.00
N LYS A 170 24.51 -14.15 -24.61
CA LYS A 170 23.31 -14.99 -24.54
C LYS A 170 22.24 -14.40 -23.61
N LEU A 171 22.64 -13.94 -22.42
CA LEU A 171 21.69 -13.34 -21.47
C LEU A 171 21.21 -11.96 -21.94
N TYR A 172 22.10 -11.16 -22.54
CA TYR A 172 21.75 -9.85 -23.11
C TYR A 172 20.64 -9.97 -24.16
N HIS A 173 20.79 -10.88 -25.14
CA HIS A 173 19.76 -11.11 -26.17
C HIS A 173 18.44 -11.60 -25.58
N ARG A 174 18.48 -12.54 -24.62
CA ARG A 174 17.28 -13.07 -23.95
C ARG A 174 16.54 -12.00 -23.15
N LEU A 175 17.28 -11.16 -22.44
CA LEU A 175 16.72 -10.06 -21.67
C LEU A 175 16.07 -9.05 -22.62
N LEU A 176 16.78 -8.62 -23.66
CA LEU A 176 16.26 -7.66 -24.64
C LEU A 176 14.99 -8.18 -25.33
N ARG A 177 14.96 -9.47 -25.68
CA ARG A 177 13.77 -10.13 -26.25
C ARG A 177 12.54 -10.02 -25.34
N ARG A 178 12.71 -10.10 -24.01
CA ARG A 178 11.63 -9.92 -23.03
C ARG A 178 11.22 -8.47 -22.90
N ILE A 179 12.20 -7.56 -22.89
CA ILE A 179 11.98 -6.13 -22.71
C ILE A 179 11.09 -5.55 -23.82
N ILE A 180 11.25 -5.99 -25.07
CA ILE A 180 10.46 -5.48 -26.21
C ILE A 180 8.97 -5.83 -26.14
N GLU A 181 8.55 -6.71 -25.22
CA GLU A 181 7.14 -7.05 -24.98
C GLU A 181 6.52 -6.22 -23.84
N ILE A 182 7.31 -5.37 -23.19
CA ILE A 182 6.88 -4.62 -22.00
C ILE A 182 6.56 -3.17 -22.43
N PRO A 183 5.30 -2.72 -22.30
CA PRO A 183 4.92 -1.33 -22.48
C PRO A 183 5.48 -0.49 -21.33
N MET A 184 6.37 0.44 -21.66
CA MET A 184 7.03 1.35 -20.73
C MET A 184 7.43 2.64 -21.46
N TYR A 185 7.93 3.65 -20.76
CA TYR A 185 8.23 4.97 -21.32
C TYR A 185 9.22 4.91 -22.51
N GLN A 186 10.45 4.43 -22.29
CA GLN A 186 11.50 4.40 -23.32
C GLN A 186 11.56 3.06 -24.07
N TYR A 187 10.42 2.46 -24.40
CA TYR A 187 10.36 1.14 -25.06
C TYR A 187 11.05 1.10 -26.44
N SER A 188 11.01 2.20 -27.21
CA SER A 188 11.47 2.26 -28.59
C SER A 188 12.97 1.98 -28.77
N LYS A 189 13.81 2.44 -27.84
CA LYS A 189 15.27 2.24 -27.91
C LYS A 189 15.66 0.76 -27.84
N TYR A 190 14.93 -0.04 -27.04
CA TYR A 190 15.18 -1.46 -26.92
C TYR A 190 14.79 -2.22 -28.17
N PHE A 191 13.69 -1.81 -28.81
CA PHE A 191 13.28 -2.38 -30.08
C PHE A 191 14.28 -2.06 -31.20
N ASN A 192 14.77 -0.82 -31.28
CA ASN A 192 15.79 -0.42 -32.24
C ASN A 192 17.09 -1.23 -32.04
N GLU A 193 17.54 -1.39 -30.80
CA GLU A 193 18.69 -2.23 -30.47
C GLU A 193 18.45 -3.71 -30.85
N TYR A 194 17.25 -4.22 -30.59
CA TYR A 194 16.89 -5.60 -30.94
C TYR A 194 16.92 -5.83 -32.46
N LEU A 195 16.39 -4.88 -33.24
CA LEU A 195 16.46 -4.92 -34.70
C LEU A 195 17.89 -4.82 -35.23
N ARG A 196 18.73 -3.96 -34.64
CA ARG A 196 20.16 -3.85 -34.99
C ARG A 196 20.86 -5.20 -34.80
N LEU A 197 20.62 -5.86 -33.68
CA LEU A 197 21.19 -7.20 -33.41
C LEU A 197 20.66 -8.26 -34.37
N LEU A 198 19.35 -8.23 -34.70
CA LEU A 198 18.75 -9.17 -35.65
C LEU A 198 19.32 -8.98 -37.06
N GLN A 199 19.50 -7.74 -37.51
CA GLN A 199 20.08 -7.41 -38.80
C GLN A 199 21.52 -7.94 -38.90
N ASN A 200 22.31 -7.75 -37.85
CA ASN A 200 23.71 -8.15 -37.79
C ASN A 200 23.92 -9.60 -37.35
N ALA A 201 22.85 -10.38 -37.11
CA ALA A 201 22.98 -11.74 -36.62
C ALA A 201 23.64 -12.68 -37.66
N ASP A 202 24.59 -13.48 -37.22
CA ASP A 202 25.15 -14.61 -37.97
C ASP A 202 24.46 -15.93 -37.57
N LEU A 203 24.98 -17.06 -38.05
CA LEU A 203 24.45 -18.39 -37.74
C LEU A 203 24.55 -18.78 -36.25
N GLU A 204 25.46 -18.16 -35.50
CA GLU A 204 25.61 -18.43 -34.07
C GLU A 204 24.62 -17.60 -33.26
N THR A 205 24.57 -16.31 -33.54
CA THR A 205 23.75 -15.33 -32.80
C THR A 205 22.27 -15.40 -33.15
N ILE A 206 21.89 -15.85 -34.35
CA ILE A 206 20.48 -16.06 -34.73
C ILE A 206 19.79 -17.10 -33.82
N LYS A 207 20.55 -18.04 -33.24
CA LYS A 207 20.06 -19.04 -32.27
C LYS A 207 19.57 -18.39 -30.96
N TYR A 208 19.91 -17.13 -30.71
CA TYR A 208 19.37 -16.37 -29.58
C TYR A 208 17.99 -15.76 -29.87
N PHE A 209 17.59 -15.67 -31.14
CA PHE A 209 16.31 -15.09 -31.57
C PHE A 209 15.22 -16.14 -31.80
N VAL A 210 15.62 -17.35 -32.22
CA VAL A 210 14.72 -18.45 -32.54
C VAL A 210 15.28 -19.76 -31.99
N SER A 211 14.45 -20.52 -31.28
CA SER A 211 14.81 -21.86 -30.82
C SER A 211 14.75 -22.88 -31.95
N THR A 212 15.43 -24.02 -31.80
CA THR A 212 15.34 -25.12 -32.78
C THR A 212 13.90 -25.60 -32.99
N ASN A 213 13.11 -25.63 -31.92
CA ASN A 213 11.71 -26.03 -32.01
C ASN A 213 10.88 -25.03 -32.82
N GLU A 214 11.02 -23.73 -32.56
CA GLU A 214 10.31 -22.68 -33.33
C GLU A 214 10.78 -22.63 -34.78
N LEU A 215 12.08 -22.84 -35.04
CA LEU A 215 12.62 -22.90 -36.39
C LEU A 215 11.96 -24.00 -37.22
N ASN A 216 11.83 -25.20 -36.64
CA ASN A 216 11.21 -26.34 -37.31
C ASN A 216 9.69 -26.17 -37.48
N THR A 217 8.99 -25.73 -36.42
CA THR A 217 7.51 -25.73 -36.37
C THR A 217 6.86 -24.48 -36.96
N VAL A 218 7.46 -23.30 -36.76
CA VAL A 218 6.90 -22.01 -37.20
C VAL A 218 7.45 -21.62 -38.56
N PHE A 219 8.73 -21.90 -38.80
CA PHE A 219 9.41 -21.47 -40.02
C PHE A 219 9.64 -22.60 -41.04
N ASN A 220 9.39 -23.87 -40.67
CA ASN A 220 9.63 -25.06 -41.51
C ASN A 220 11.08 -25.15 -42.04
N LEU A 221 12.05 -24.71 -41.23
CA LEU A 221 13.47 -24.68 -41.55
C LEU A 221 14.28 -25.53 -40.56
N THR A 222 15.47 -25.98 -40.96
CA THR A 222 16.46 -26.60 -40.07
C THR A 222 17.76 -25.80 -40.10
N TRP A 223 18.59 -25.93 -39.06
CA TRP A 223 19.87 -25.21 -38.98
C TRP A 223 20.80 -25.52 -40.17
N GLU A 224 20.71 -26.74 -40.72
CA GLU A 224 21.49 -27.18 -41.89
C GLU A 224 21.12 -26.42 -43.17
N LYS A 225 19.83 -26.11 -43.38
CA LYS A 225 19.36 -25.37 -44.56
C LYS A 225 19.79 -23.90 -44.56
N LEU A 226 20.14 -23.37 -43.38
CA LEU A 226 20.65 -22.00 -43.23
C LEU A 226 22.14 -21.87 -43.59
N LEU A 227 22.87 -22.98 -43.75
CA LEU A 227 24.27 -22.97 -44.16
C LEU A 227 24.39 -22.57 -45.64
N PRO A 228 25.40 -21.77 -46.03
CA PRO A 228 25.65 -21.49 -47.44
C PRO A 228 26.03 -22.80 -48.14
N THR A 229 25.16 -23.34 -49.00
CA THR A 229 25.47 -24.52 -49.80
C THR A 229 26.49 -24.12 -50.88
N GLY A 230 27.65 -24.77 -50.86
CA GLY A 230 28.67 -24.61 -51.90
C GLY A 230 28.16 -25.04 -53.27
N ASP A 231 28.49 -24.23 -54.28
CA ASP A 231 28.61 -24.58 -55.70
C ASP A 231 27.38 -24.83 -56.59
N LYS A 232 26.23 -24.17 -56.35
CA LYS A 232 25.27 -23.92 -57.46
C LYS A 232 24.73 -22.50 -57.51
N VAL A 233 25.44 -21.68 -58.29
CA VAL A 233 24.93 -20.63 -59.19
C VAL A 233 23.88 -19.66 -58.60
N LYS A 234 24.39 -18.50 -58.18
CA LYS A 234 23.91 -17.16 -58.54
C LYS A 234 22.65 -17.14 -59.43
N ARG A 235 21.44 -17.21 -58.84
CA ARG A 235 20.20 -16.50 -59.26
C ARG A 235 19.01 -17.02 -58.43
N GLN A 236 18.39 -16.11 -57.68
CA GLN A 236 17.02 -16.17 -57.12
C GLN A 236 16.73 -16.92 -55.79
N GLN A 237 17.72 -17.30 -54.99
CA GLN A 237 17.45 -17.60 -53.57
C GLN A 237 18.08 -16.51 -52.71
N GLU A 238 17.26 -15.66 -52.09
CA GLU A 238 17.73 -14.93 -50.91
C GLU A 238 18.29 -15.95 -49.92
N PRO A 239 19.50 -15.77 -49.36
CA PRO A 239 20.05 -16.74 -48.43
C PRO A 239 19.03 -16.96 -47.32
N GLU A 240 18.69 -18.22 -47.02
CA GLU A 240 17.56 -18.55 -46.15
C GLU A 240 17.62 -17.82 -44.80
N LEU A 241 18.83 -17.56 -44.29
CA LEU A 241 19.09 -16.73 -43.12
C LEU A 241 18.53 -15.30 -43.25
N THR A 242 18.67 -14.66 -44.41
CA THR A 242 18.11 -13.33 -44.67
C THR A 242 16.59 -13.37 -44.73
N ASN A 243 16.01 -14.40 -45.34
CA ASN A 243 14.55 -14.58 -45.35
C ASN A 243 14.02 -14.82 -43.91
N LEU A 244 14.69 -15.65 -43.12
CA LEU A 244 14.38 -15.87 -41.70
C LEU A 244 14.44 -14.56 -40.92
N LYS A 245 15.50 -13.76 -41.07
CA LYS A 245 15.62 -12.43 -40.45
C LYS A 245 14.46 -11.51 -40.83
N LYS A 246 14.03 -11.51 -42.10
CA LYS A 246 12.87 -10.71 -42.55
C LYS A 246 11.57 -11.17 -41.88
N LYS A 247 11.33 -12.48 -41.79
CA LYS A 247 10.14 -13.04 -41.12
C LYS A 247 10.14 -12.71 -39.63
N LEU A 248 11.27 -12.88 -38.94
CA LEU A 248 11.44 -12.50 -37.54
C LEU A 248 11.21 -10.99 -37.35
N LYS A 249 11.79 -10.15 -38.21
CA LYS A 249 11.59 -8.70 -38.17
C LYS A 249 10.11 -8.36 -38.28
N LYS A 250 9.35 -9.00 -39.17
CA LYS A 250 7.89 -8.80 -39.28
C LYS A 250 7.17 -9.15 -37.97
N ILE A 251 7.39 -10.36 -37.43
CA ILE A 251 6.78 -10.81 -36.17
C ILE A 251 7.06 -9.85 -35.02
N PHE A 252 8.31 -9.43 -34.85
CA PHE A 252 8.67 -8.52 -33.76
C PHE A 252 8.20 -7.08 -34.00
N THR A 253 8.00 -6.67 -35.26
CA THR A 253 7.36 -5.39 -35.57
C THR A 253 5.89 -5.41 -35.14
N ASP A 254 5.18 -6.52 -35.35
CA ASP A 254 3.79 -6.67 -34.88
C ASP A 254 3.71 -6.58 -33.35
N ILE A 255 4.64 -7.23 -32.63
CA ILE A 255 4.76 -7.13 -31.16
C ILE A 255 5.07 -5.69 -30.72
N PHE A 256 5.96 -5.00 -31.46
CA PHE A 256 6.30 -3.61 -31.17
C PHE A 256 5.09 -2.69 -31.33
N ILE A 257 4.26 -2.87 -32.36
CA ILE A 257 3.05 -2.09 -32.57
C ILE A 257 2.08 -2.24 -31.38
N VAL A 258 1.91 -3.47 -30.87
CA VAL A 258 1.09 -3.73 -29.68
C VAL A 258 1.69 -3.06 -28.43
N THR A 259 2.99 -3.18 -28.24
CA THR A 259 3.72 -2.57 -27.11
C THR A 259 3.64 -1.04 -27.15
N GLN A 260 3.80 -0.45 -28.34
CA GLN A 260 3.64 0.97 -28.60
C GLN A 260 2.23 1.45 -28.27
N TYR A 261 1.21 0.73 -28.74
CA TYR A 261 -0.18 1.06 -28.46
C TYR A 261 -0.45 1.09 -26.95
N HIS A 262 -0.03 0.05 -26.22
CA HIS A 262 -0.23 0.00 -24.77
C HIS A 262 0.57 1.06 -24.02
N SER A 263 1.83 1.33 -24.41
CA SER A 263 2.62 2.41 -23.82
C SER A 263 1.97 3.79 -24.03
N TYR A 264 1.40 4.02 -25.22
CA TYR A 264 0.66 5.24 -25.55
C TYR A 264 -0.61 5.40 -24.69
N GLN A 265 -1.40 4.32 -24.52
CA GLN A 265 -2.59 4.36 -23.66
C GLN A 265 -2.25 4.67 -22.19
N MET A 266 -1.13 4.15 -21.69
CA MET A 266 -0.68 4.42 -20.32
C MET A 266 -0.13 5.85 -20.18
N TRP A 267 0.52 6.38 -21.22
CA TRP A 267 1.12 7.71 -21.21
C TRP A 267 0.12 8.83 -20.86
N ASP A 268 -1.12 8.71 -21.33
CA ASP A 268 -2.17 9.70 -21.03
C ASP A 268 -2.43 9.86 -19.53
N TYR A 269 -2.22 8.80 -18.75
CA TYR A 269 -2.26 8.84 -17.29
C TYR A 269 -0.91 9.27 -16.71
N GLU A 270 0.18 8.63 -17.14
CA GLU A 270 1.53 8.83 -16.58
C GLU A 270 2.04 10.26 -16.69
N ARG A 271 1.69 10.99 -17.76
CA ARG A 271 2.04 12.40 -17.93
C ARG A 271 1.42 13.31 -16.87
N ASP A 272 0.24 12.96 -16.38
CA ASP A 272 -0.52 13.76 -15.43
C ASP A 272 -0.16 13.45 -13.96
N LEU A 273 0.60 12.37 -13.71
CA LEU A 273 1.06 11.95 -12.39
C LEU A 273 2.44 12.56 -12.08
N LYS A 274 2.46 13.74 -11.47
CA LYS A 274 3.70 14.54 -11.31
C LYS A 274 4.48 14.22 -10.04
N GLN A 275 3.83 13.68 -9.02
CA GLN A 275 4.47 13.31 -7.76
C GLN A 275 4.57 11.78 -7.62
N PRO A 276 5.69 11.15 -8.04
CA PRO A 276 5.81 9.70 -8.04
C PRO A 276 6.24 9.10 -6.70
N TYR A 277 6.65 9.94 -5.74
CA TYR A 277 7.14 9.54 -4.42
C TYR A 277 6.28 10.12 -3.30
N TYR A 278 6.38 9.53 -2.11
CA TYR A 278 5.66 9.97 -0.93
C TYR A 278 6.23 11.29 -0.39
N CYS A 279 5.35 12.26 -0.10
CA CYS A 279 5.72 13.53 0.52
C CYS A 279 4.77 13.82 1.69
N PRO A 280 5.08 13.36 2.92
CA PRO A 280 4.29 13.68 4.10
C PRO A 280 4.00 15.17 4.24
N GLY A 281 2.76 15.51 4.55
CA GLY A 281 2.32 16.91 4.71
C GLY A 281 2.08 17.68 3.40
N LYS A 282 2.30 17.05 2.23
CA LYS A 282 1.93 17.60 0.93
C LYS A 282 0.89 16.70 0.26
N GLU A 283 -0.36 17.14 0.30
CA GLU A 283 -1.46 16.42 -0.33
C GLU A 283 -1.30 16.36 -1.85
N LEU A 284 -1.68 15.21 -2.42
CA LEU A 284 -1.87 15.04 -3.85
C LEU A 284 -3.06 15.88 -4.31
N THR A 285 -2.97 16.44 -5.51
CA THR A 285 -4.07 17.21 -6.07
C THR A 285 -5.27 16.32 -6.38
N VAL A 286 -6.49 16.88 -6.34
CA VAL A 286 -7.71 16.15 -6.75
C VAL A 286 -7.58 15.58 -8.17
N LYS A 287 -6.88 16.30 -9.06
CA LYS A 287 -6.59 15.83 -10.42
C LYS A 287 -5.71 14.57 -10.42
N GLU A 288 -4.66 14.53 -9.61
CA GLU A 288 -3.78 13.36 -9.48
C GLU A 288 -4.53 12.17 -8.87
N LEU A 289 -5.32 12.38 -7.81
CA LEU A 289 -6.14 11.32 -7.19
C LEU A 289 -7.12 10.71 -8.20
N ASN A 290 -7.83 11.57 -8.95
CA ASN A 290 -8.75 11.10 -10.00
C ASN A 290 -8.02 10.42 -11.16
N THR A 291 -6.80 10.84 -11.47
CA THR A 291 -5.98 10.21 -12.52
C THR A 291 -5.51 8.83 -12.10
N TRP A 292 -5.02 8.68 -10.86
CA TRP A 292 -4.69 7.37 -10.29
C TRP A 292 -5.90 6.44 -10.28
N ASN A 293 -7.06 6.89 -9.80
CA ASN A 293 -8.25 6.03 -9.77
C ASN A 293 -8.66 5.55 -11.17
N ARG A 294 -8.71 6.46 -12.16
CA ARG A 294 -9.02 6.09 -13.56
C ARG A 294 -7.96 5.17 -14.16
N TYR A 295 -6.69 5.38 -13.83
CA TYR A 295 -5.60 4.55 -14.35
C TYR A 295 -5.69 3.12 -13.78
N LEU A 296 -5.96 2.98 -12.49
CA LEU A 296 -6.19 1.68 -11.85
C LEU A 296 -7.44 0.99 -12.41
N ASP A 297 -8.55 1.71 -12.57
CA ASP A 297 -9.78 1.17 -13.20
C ASP A 297 -9.50 0.66 -14.63
N TYR A 298 -8.75 1.43 -15.42
CA TYR A 298 -8.32 1.00 -16.76
C TYR A 298 -7.53 -0.31 -16.71
N LEU A 299 -6.53 -0.41 -15.83
CA LEU A 299 -5.69 -1.61 -15.70
C LEU A 299 -6.45 -2.82 -15.14
N GLU A 300 -7.41 -2.61 -14.23
CA GLU A 300 -8.31 -3.65 -13.74
C GLU A 300 -9.16 -4.22 -14.88
N LEU A 301 -9.83 -3.35 -15.64
CA LEU A 301 -10.64 -3.75 -16.78
C LEU A 301 -9.80 -4.43 -17.87
N TYR A 302 -8.59 -3.93 -18.11
CA TYR A 302 -7.63 -4.54 -19.02
C TYR A 302 -7.27 -5.96 -18.58
N THR A 303 -6.99 -6.15 -17.30
CA THR A 303 -6.67 -7.48 -16.74
C THR A 303 -7.87 -8.43 -16.77
N LEU A 304 -9.10 -7.94 -16.55
CA LEU A 304 -10.32 -8.75 -16.56
C LEU A 304 -10.71 -9.23 -17.96
N LYS A 305 -10.55 -8.38 -18.99
CA LYS A 305 -10.92 -8.73 -20.37
C LYS A 305 -10.16 -9.96 -20.88
N ASP A 306 -8.92 -10.16 -20.47
CA ASP A 306 -8.10 -11.29 -20.93
C ASP A 306 -8.31 -12.60 -20.16
N ILE A 307 -8.77 -12.53 -18.90
CA ILE A 307 -9.12 -13.74 -18.12
C ILE A 307 -10.28 -14.50 -18.80
N SER A 308 -11.13 -13.80 -19.55
CA SER A 308 -12.26 -14.39 -20.26
C SER A 308 -11.86 -15.22 -21.50
N LYS A 309 -10.64 -15.03 -22.03
CA LYS A 309 -10.22 -15.64 -23.29
C LYS A 309 -9.22 -16.79 -23.14
N ASP A 310 -8.35 -16.79 -22.12
CA ASP A 310 -7.50 -17.96 -21.81
C ASP A 310 -6.85 -17.89 -20.41
N LYS A 311 -7.24 -18.79 -19.50
CA LYS A 311 -6.72 -18.85 -18.12
C LYS A 311 -5.27 -19.32 -18.04
N ARG A 312 -4.67 -19.85 -19.10
CA ARG A 312 -3.32 -20.47 -19.10
C ARG A 312 -2.25 -19.68 -19.88
N SER A 313 -2.57 -18.51 -20.43
CA SER A 313 -1.61 -17.74 -21.24
C SER A 313 -0.60 -16.94 -20.40
N GLY A 314 0.63 -16.77 -20.91
CA GLY A 314 1.64 -15.88 -20.33
C GLY A 314 1.21 -14.40 -20.28
N VAL A 315 0.25 -14.01 -21.13
CA VAL A 315 -0.34 -12.67 -21.22
C VAL A 315 -1.08 -12.31 -19.92
N THR A 316 -1.86 -13.25 -19.37
CA THR A 316 -2.58 -13.06 -18.09
C THR A 316 -1.63 -12.80 -16.92
N LYS A 317 -0.44 -13.41 -16.93
CA LYS A 317 0.58 -13.19 -15.89
C LYS A 317 1.21 -11.80 -16.01
N PHE A 318 1.47 -11.35 -17.24
CA PHE A 318 1.99 -10.01 -17.52
C PHE A 318 1.01 -8.91 -17.06
N HIS A 319 -0.29 -9.00 -17.41
CA HIS A 319 -1.28 -7.99 -17.01
C HIS A 319 -1.46 -7.91 -15.49
N LYS A 320 -1.46 -9.05 -14.81
CA LYS A 320 -1.47 -9.09 -13.33
C LYS A 320 -0.25 -8.39 -12.73
N ALA A 321 0.94 -8.64 -13.25
CA ALA A 321 2.17 -8.02 -12.75
C ALA A 321 2.20 -6.50 -12.98
N LEU A 322 1.66 -6.04 -14.11
CA LEU A 322 1.48 -4.62 -14.41
C LEU A 322 0.48 -3.97 -13.44
N LEU A 323 -0.69 -4.57 -13.26
CA LEU A 323 -1.73 -4.07 -12.34
C LEU A 323 -1.22 -3.97 -10.89
N GLU A 324 -0.58 -5.02 -10.39
CA GLU A 324 0.01 -5.02 -9.04
C GLU A 324 1.10 -3.96 -8.91
N THR A 325 1.90 -3.75 -9.95
CA THR A 325 2.94 -2.71 -9.95
C THR A 325 2.33 -1.30 -9.93
N ALA A 326 1.25 -1.06 -10.68
CA ALA A 326 0.55 0.22 -10.66
C ALA A 326 -0.09 0.52 -9.30
N TYR A 327 -0.70 -0.50 -8.67
CA TYR A 327 -1.26 -0.39 -7.33
C TYR A 327 -0.19 -0.03 -6.30
N GLU A 328 0.90 -0.79 -6.24
CA GLU A 328 1.97 -0.52 -5.27
C GLU A 328 2.63 0.85 -5.50
N ARG A 329 2.76 1.32 -6.75
CA ARG A 329 3.21 2.69 -7.04
C ARG A 329 2.25 3.74 -6.50
N CYS A 330 0.95 3.56 -6.75
CA CYS A 330 -0.07 4.46 -6.23
C CYS A 330 -0.03 4.53 -4.70
N LEU A 331 0.15 3.39 -4.03
CA LEU A 331 0.21 3.32 -2.56
C LEU A 331 1.45 3.98 -1.97
N ILE A 332 2.52 4.17 -2.75
CA ILE A 332 3.69 4.95 -2.31
C ILE A 332 3.32 6.42 -2.23
N CYS A 333 2.95 7.04 -3.36
CA CYS A 333 2.65 8.48 -3.37
C CYS A 333 1.35 8.82 -2.61
N ALA A 334 0.39 7.90 -2.56
CA ALA A 334 -0.92 8.08 -1.93
C ALA A 334 -1.05 7.31 -0.60
N ALA A 335 0.05 7.12 0.14
CA ALA A 335 0.05 6.35 1.39
C ALA A 335 -0.96 6.86 2.44
N ASP A 336 -1.20 8.17 2.49
CA ASP A 336 -2.15 8.80 3.42
C ASP A 336 -3.63 8.69 3.01
N TYR A 337 -3.94 8.05 1.88
CA TYR A 337 -5.29 7.99 1.33
C TYR A 337 -5.89 6.57 1.46
N PRO A 338 -6.70 6.29 2.50
CA PRO A 338 -7.31 4.96 2.73
C PRO A 338 -8.07 4.38 1.55
N PHE A 339 -8.62 5.25 0.69
CA PHE A 339 -9.36 4.84 -0.49
C PHE A 339 -8.57 3.84 -1.36
N PHE A 340 -7.31 4.13 -1.68
CA PHE A 340 -6.52 3.25 -2.56
C PHE A 340 -6.11 1.95 -1.88
N TRP A 341 -5.81 1.98 -0.58
CA TRP A 341 -5.55 0.79 0.22
C TRP A 341 -6.75 -0.15 0.24
N ILE A 342 -7.95 0.38 0.51
CA ILE A 342 -9.20 -0.39 0.53
C ILE A 342 -9.52 -0.92 -0.88
N LYS A 343 -9.36 -0.10 -1.91
CA LYS A 343 -9.57 -0.50 -3.31
C LYS A 343 -8.66 -1.69 -3.67
N TYR A 344 -7.38 -1.64 -3.32
CA TYR A 344 -6.45 -2.73 -3.59
C TYR A 344 -6.76 -3.99 -2.76
N ALA A 345 -7.09 -3.83 -1.49
CA ALA A 345 -7.51 -4.95 -0.64
C ALA A 345 -8.78 -5.63 -1.20
N ASN A 346 -9.76 -4.86 -1.66
CA ASN A 346 -10.98 -5.37 -2.27
C ASN A 346 -10.69 -6.15 -3.56
N LEU A 347 -9.75 -5.71 -4.39
CA LEU A 347 -9.31 -6.47 -5.56
C LEU A 347 -8.80 -7.86 -5.16
N LYS A 348 -8.02 -7.97 -4.07
CA LYS A 348 -7.53 -9.26 -3.56
C LYS A 348 -8.63 -10.11 -2.94
N LEU A 349 -9.58 -9.50 -2.23
CA LEU A 349 -10.77 -10.19 -1.71
C LEU A 349 -11.63 -10.79 -2.83
N ASN A 350 -11.83 -10.06 -3.93
CA ASN A 350 -12.62 -10.53 -5.07
C ASN A 350 -12.03 -11.78 -5.75
N VAL A 351 -10.73 -12.03 -5.57
CA VAL A 351 -10.04 -13.25 -6.05
C VAL A 351 -9.72 -14.23 -4.90
N ALA A 352 -10.44 -14.12 -3.78
CA ALA A 352 -10.32 -14.96 -2.59
C ALA A 352 -8.91 -15.00 -1.94
N LYS A 353 -8.12 -13.94 -2.12
CA LYS A 353 -6.79 -13.78 -1.50
C LYS A 353 -6.88 -12.95 -0.23
N ILE A 354 -7.46 -13.54 0.82
CA ILE A 354 -7.77 -12.86 2.08
C ILE A 354 -6.49 -12.39 2.80
N ASP A 355 -5.46 -13.23 2.88
CA ASP A 355 -4.22 -12.86 3.60
C ASP A 355 -3.46 -11.72 2.91
N GLU A 356 -3.45 -11.69 1.56
CA GLU A 356 -2.89 -10.57 0.82
C GLU A 356 -3.67 -9.27 1.10
N ALA A 357 -5.00 -9.33 1.15
CA ALA A 357 -5.84 -8.18 1.49
C ALA A 357 -5.57 -7.65 2.90
N LYS A 358 -5.45 -8.55 3.90
CA LYS A 358 -5.09 -8.18 5.28
C LYS A 358 -3.73 -7.52 5.35
N HIS A 359 -2.72 -8.10 4.68
CA HIS A 359 -1.38 -7.56 4.64
C HIS A 359 -1.33 -6.16 4.00
N ILE A 360 -2.11 -5.92 2.93
CA ILE A 360 -2.25 -4.58 2.32
C ILE A 360 -2.83 -3.59 3.34
N LEU A 361 -3.92 -3.94 4.03
CA LEU A 361 -4.55 -3.05 5.00
C LEU A 361 -3.65 -2.77 6.21
N MET A 362 -2.90 -3.76 6.68
CA MET A 362 -1.93 -3.58 7.76
C MET A 362 -0.81 -2.60 7.39
N ARG A 363 -0.29 -2.66 6.16
CA ARG A 363 0.68 -1.68 5.64
C ARG A 363 0.10 -0.28 5.55
N GLY A 364 -1.17 -0.16 5.13
CA GLY A 364 -1.86 1.12 5.12
C GLY A 364 -2.01 1.68 6.55
N LEU A 365 -2.44 0.84 7.49
CA LEU A 365 -2.66 1.24 8.88
C LEU A 365 -1.38 1.72 9.58
N SER A 366 -0.22 1.13 9.28
CA SER A 366 1.07 1.62 9.81
C SER A 366 1.47 2.99 9.26
N SER A 367 0.88 3.41 8.14
CA SER A 367 1.27 4.62 7.41
C SER A 367 0.29 5.77 7.62
N THR A 368 -1.00 5.48 7.73
CA THR A 368 -2.04 6.49 7.96
C THR A 368 -2.11 6.94 9.42
N ASP A 369 -2.73 8.09 9.65
CA ASP A 369 -3.06 8.57 10.99
C ASP A 369 -3.98 7.57 11.73
N ASP A 370 -3.71 7.35 13.01
CA ASP A 370 -4.50 6.48 13.90
C ASP A 370 -5.93 6.99 14.10
N LEU A 371 -6.18 8.27 13.83
CA LEU A 371 -7.51 8.87 13.84
C LEU A 371 -8.38 8.41 12.66
N ASP A 372 -7.79 8.02 11.53
CA ASP A 372 -8.55 7.52 10.39
C ASP A 372 -8.85 6.02 10.54
N LEU A 373 -10.07 5.74 10.97
CA LEU A 373 -10.48 4.39 11.31
C LEU A 373 -10.91 3.55 10.12
N ARG A 374 -10.92 4.09 8.89
CA ARG A 374 -11.46 3.37 7.71
C ARG A 374 -10.71 2.08 7.43
N LEU A 375 -9.38 2.12 7.47
CA LEU A 375 -8.54 0.92 7.27
C LEU A 375 -8.71 -0.08 8.40
N ARG A 376 -8.70 0.41 9.64
CA ARG A 376 -8.86 -0.40 10.85
C ARG A 376 -10.21 -1.12 10.86
N MET A 377 -11.30 -0.41 10.58
CA MET A 377 -12.66 -0.96 10.49
C MET A 377 -12.74 -2.03 9.40
N ARG A 378 -12.18 -1.76 8.21
CA ARG A 378 -12.17 -2.74 7.12
C ARG A 378 -11.41 -4.01 7.50
N LEU A 379 -10.29 -3.87 8.20
CA LEU A 379 -9.51 -5.01 8.67
C LEU A 379 -10.24 -5.81 9.76
N ILE A 380 -10.87 -5.13 10.72
CA ILE A 380 -11.71 -5.76 11.76
C ILE A 380 -12.80 -6.59 11.09
N ASP A 381 -13.50 -6.04 10.10
CA ASP A 381 -14.55 -6.77 9.38
C ASP A 381 -14.01 -8.04 8.71
N ILE A 382 -12.84 -7.95 8.07
CA ILE A 382 -12.21 -9.11 7.43
C ILE A 382 -11.79 -10.15 8.47
N GLU A 383 -11.26 -9.75 9.63
CA GLU A 383 -10.90 -10.70 10.70
C GLU A 383 -12.12 -11.38 11.30
N ILE A 384 -13.23 -10.64 11.50
CA ILE A 384 -14.52 -11.22 11.94
C ILE A 384 -15.01 -12.24 10.92
N LEU A 385 -15.04 -11.87 9.63
CA LEU A 385 -15.47 -12.76 8.55
C LEU A 385 -14.54 -13.98 8.36
N SER A 386 -13.26 -13.84 8.71
CA SER A 386 -12.29 -14.94 8.71
C SER A 386 -12.40 -15.86 9.93
N GLY A 387 -13.25 -15.52 10.92
CA GLY A 387 -13.37 -16.25 12.18
C GLY A 387 -12.32 -15.91 13.24
N ASN A 388 -11.40 -14.99 12.96
CA ASN A 388 -10.31 -14.60 13.85
C ASN A 388 -10.75 -13.51 14.86
N LYS A 389 -11.77 -13.82 15.66
CA LYS A 389 -12.37 -12.86 16.60
C LYS A 389 -11.39 -12.25 17.60
N LYS A 390 -10.34 -12.99 18.01
CA LYS A 390 -9.29 -12.50 18.90
C LYS A 390 -8.51 -11.34 18.28
N ASN A 391 -8.04 -11.50 17.04
CA ASN A 391 -7.31 -10.45 16.33
C ASN A 391 -8.21 -9.24 16.07
N ALA A 392 -9.48 -9.47 15.71
CA ALA A 392 -10.46 -8.39 15.56
C ALA A 392 -10.61 -7.58 16.86
N ARG A 393 -10.69 -8.27 18.02
CA ARG A 393 -10.76 -7.64 19.34
C ARG A 393 -9.50 -6.81 19.64
N ASP A 394 -8.32 -7.37 19.38
CA ASP A 394 -7.06 -6.67 19.62
C ASP A 394 -6.97 -5.39 18.78
N LEU A 395 -7.38 -5.43 17.51
CA LEU A 395 -7.45 -4.26 16.63
C LEU A 395 -8.45 -3.20 17.14
N VAL A 396 -9.60 -3.63 17.65
CA VAL A 396 -10.60 -2.71 18.23
C VAL A 396 -10.06 -2.04 19.49
N VAL A 397 -9.46 -2.81 20.41
CA VAL A 397 -8.90 -2.28 21.66
C VAL A 397 -7.75 -1.30 21.39
N GLN A 398 -6.84 -1.64 20.46
CA GLN A 398 -5.78 -0.74 20.02
C GLN A 398 -6.37 0.56 19.45
N GLY A 399 -7.40 0.46 18.62
CA GLY A 399 -8.09 1.62 18.06
C GLY A 399 -8.78 2.49 19.10
N LEU A 400 -9.43 1.89 20.10
CA LEU A 400 -10.06 2.62 21.21
C LEU A 400 -9.02 3.27 22.13
N THR A 401 -7.83 2.68 22.28
CA THR A 401 -6.74 3.29 23.05
C THR A 401 -6.26 4.59 22.37
N ALA A 402 -6.21 4.62 21.03
CA ALA A 402 -5.84 5.80 20.27
C ALA A 402 -7.00 6.82 20.14
N ASN A 403 -8.22 6.32 19.97
CA ASN A 403 -9.44 7.13 19.80
C ASN A 403 -10.59 6.57 20.65
N HIS A 404 -10.60 6.96 21.92
CA HIS A 404 -11.52 6.44 22.94
C HIS A 404 -13.00 6.76 22.66
N ASN A 405 -13.27 7.81 21.90
CA ASN A 405 -14.62 8.30 21.62
C ASN A 405 -15.15 7.91 20.24
N SER A 406 -14.55 6.89 19.61
CA SER A 406 -15.05 6.34 18.37
C SER A 406 -16.27 5.43 18.58
N LEU A 407 -17.46 5.93 18.28
CA LEU A 407 -18.69 5.12 18.29
C LEU A 407 -18.54 3.86 17.43
N GLY A 408 -17.99 3.96 16.22
CA GLY A 408 -17.85 2.81 15.32
C GLY A 408 -17.02 1.66 15.91
N LEU A 409 -15.92 2.00 16.59
CA LEU A 409 -15.10 0.99 17.28
C LEU A 409 -15.79 0.46 18.54
N THR A 410 -16.49 1.30 19.28
CA THR A 410 -17.29 0.87 20.44
C THR A 410 -18.36 -0.13 20.02
N LEU A 411 -19.08 0.12 18.92
CA LEU A 411 -20.09 -0.81 18.39
C LEU A 411 -19.45 -2.17 18.02
N LYS A 412 -18.29 -2.16 17.33
CA LYS A 412 -17.55 -3.39 17.04
C LYS A 412 -17.07 -4.11 18.29
N PHE A 413 -16.64 -3.37 19.32
CA PHE A 413 -16.25 -3.93 20.60
C PHE A 413 -17.42 -4.65 21.27
N ILE A 414 -18.56 -3.97 21.38
CA ILE A 414 -19.79 -4.53 21.97
C ILE A 414 -20.21 -5.78 21.19
N GLN A 415 -20.24 -5.72 19.86
CA GLN A 415 -20.56 -6.89 19.02
C GLN A 415 -19.65 -8.09 19.31
N LEU A 416 -18.33 -7.87 19.40
CA LEU A 416 -17.37 -8.92 19.67
C LEU A 416 -17.51 -9.50 21.07
N GLU A 417 -17.63 -8.64 22.10
CA GLU A 417 -17.80 -9.08 23.49
C GLU A 417 -19.14 -9.79 23.68
N HIS A 418 -20.21 -9.31 23.05
CA HIS A 418 -21.51 -9.98 23.07
C HIS A 418 -21.42 -11.40 22.52
N THR A 419 -20.73 -11.60 21.39
CA THR A 419 -20.53 -12.96 20.84
C THR A 419 -19.67 -13.87 21.72
N ARG A 420 -18.99 -13.32 22.73
CA ARG A 420 -18.15 -14.05 23.69
C ARG A 420 -18.89 -14.32 25.00
N ASP A 421 -19.57 -13.31 25.52
CA ASP A 421 -20.31 -13.31 26.77
C ASP A 421 -21.46 -12.30 26.69
N SER A 422 -22.65 -12.78 26.33
CA SER A 422 -23.83 -11.94 26.15
C SER A 422 -24.28 -11.24 27.44
N GLN A 423 -24.03 -11.83 28.61
CA GLN A 423 -24.40 -11.28 29.91
C GLN A 423 -23.62 -9.99 30.25
N SER A 424 -22.40 -9.87 29.72
CA SER A 424 -21.56 -8.69 29.95
C SER A 424 -21.97 -7.45 29.14
N THR A 425 -22.79 -7.62 28.10
CA THR A 425 -23.12 -6.57 27.10
C THR A 425 -23.71 -5.32 27.75
N LEU A 426 -24.74 -5.49 28.57
CA LEU A 426 -25.40 -4.39 29.29
C LEU A 426 -24.44 -3.64 30.21
N LYS A 427 -23.54 -4.37 30.88
CA LYS A 427 -22.52 -3.78 31.76
C LYS A 427 -21.53 -2.92 30.96
N ILE A 428 -21.08 -3.41 29.80
CA ILE A 428 -20.17 -2.67 28.91
C ILE A 428 -20.84 -1.39 28.39
N VAL A 429 -22.10 -1.48 27.96
CA VAL A 429 -22.88 -0.32 27.49
C VAL A 429 -23.02 0.72 28.61
N LYS A 430 -23.39 0.31 29.83
CA LYS A 430 -23.49 1.21 30.99
C LYS A 430 -22.15 1.89 31.27
N MET A 431 -21.05 1.14 31.30
CA MET A 431 -19.72 1.69 31.53
C MET A 431 -19.36 2.76 30.50
N LYS A 432 -19.69 2.54 29.20
CA LYS A 432 -19.38 3.52 28.16
C LYS A 432 -20.29 4.75 28.19
N LEU A 433 -21.57 4.59 28.54
CA LEU A 433 -22.49 5.72 28.72
C LEU A 433 -22.04 6.64 29.86
N GLU A 434 -21.62 6.07 30.99
CA GLU A 434 -21.05 6.85 32.11
C GLU A 434 -19.72 7.52 31.74
N ASP A 435 -18.83 6.82 31.04
CA ASP A 435 -17.56 7.36 30.57
C ASP A 435 -17.74 8.53 29.58
N ALA A 436 -18.78 8.50 28.76
CA ALA A 436 -19.10 9.59 27.82
C ALA A 436 -19.85 10.77 28.46
N LYS A 437 -20.37 10.61 29.68
CA LYS A 437 -21.22 11.59 30.36
C LYS A 437 -20.49 12.91 30.61
N GLY A 438 -21.13 14.03 30.27
CA GLY A 438 -20.55 15.38 30.39
C GLY A 438 -19.48 15.71 29.34
N THR A 439 -19.17 14.78 28.43
CA THR A 439 -18.23 15.03 27.33
C THR A 439 -18.96 15.55 26.09
N SER A 440 -18.23 16.13 25.14
CA SER A 440 -18.78 16.54 23.85
C SER A 440 -19.32 15.38 23.00
N PHE A 441 -19.01 14.12 23.36
CA PHE A 441 -19.42 12.92 22.64
C PHE A 441 -20.64 12.23 23.24
N GLU A 442 -21.17 12.75 24.35
CA GLU A 442 -22.28 12.14 25.08
C GLU A 442 -23.47 11.82 24.17
N THR A 443 -23.93 12.78 23.37
CA THR A 443 -25.08 12.61 22.48
C THR A 443 -24.85 11.56 21.38
N GLN A 444 -23.60 11.35 20.98
CA GLN A 444 -23.23 10.32 20.01
C GLN A 444 -23.37 8.92 20.61
N PHE A 445 -22.98 8.75 21.88
CA PHE A 445 -23.07 7.47 22.58
C PHE A 445 -24.49 7.11 23.04
N ASP A 446 -25.43 8.05 23.05
CA ASP A 446 -26.84 7.73 23.22
C ASP A 446 -27.37 6.78 22.12
N PHE A 447 -26.67 6.67 20.97
CA PHE A 447 -26.96 5.64 19.96
C PHE A 447 -26.94 4.22 20.54
N LEU A 448 -26.20 3.97 21.63
CA LEU A 448 -26.13 2.65 22.28
C LEU A 448 -27.50 2.16 22.79
N PHE A 449 -28.43 3.06 23.11
CA PHE A 449 -29.81 2.68 23.46
C PHE A 449 -30.56 2.03 22.29
N ARG A 450 -30.18 2.34 21.06
CA ARG A 450 -30.72 1.69 19.85
C ARG A 450 -29.95 0.43 19.51
N GLU A 451 -28.62 0.49 19.62
CA GLU A 451 -27.75 -0.65 19.35
C GLU A 451 -28.11 -1.87 20.20
N ILE A 452 -28.44 -1.65 21.48
CA ILE A 452 -28.72 -2.76 22.40
C ILE A 452 -29.92 -3.61 21.97
N LEU A 453 -30.85 -3.01 21.23
CA LEU A 453 -32.05 -3.69 20.71
C LEU A 453 -31.72 -4.68 19.58
N SER A 454 -30.53 -4.59 18.98
CA SER A 454 -30.08 -5.57 17.98
C SER A 454 -29.73 -6.94 18.59
N TYR A 455 -29.55 -7.02 19.91
CA TYR A 455 -29.18 -8.24 20.64
C TYR A 455 -30.41 -8.84 21.33
N ALA A 456 -31.09 -9.75 20.62
CA ALA A 456 -32.40 -10.29 21.03
C ALA A 456 -32.35 -11.26 22.24
N ASP A 457 -31.18 -11.77 22.58
CA ASP A 457 -30.93 -12.69 23.68
C ASP A 457 -30.72 -12.00 25.04
N ILE A 458 -30.63 -10.66 25.05
CA ILE A 458 -30.60 -9.87 26.29
C ILE A 458 -32.01 -9.85 26.90
N ASP A 459 -32.09 -10.05 28.21
CA ASP A 459 -33.38 -10.06 28.90
C ASP A 459 -34.09 -8.70 28.83
N LYS A 460 -35.38 -8.75 28.46
CA LYS A 460 -36.20 -7.55 28.24
C LYS A 460 -36.39 -6.76 29.53
N THR A 461 -36.40 -7.41 30.70
CA THR A 461 -36.58 -6.71 31.98
C THR A 461 -35.33 -5.91 32.34
N GLU A 462 -34.14 -6.44 32.04
CA GLU A 462 -32.88 -5.73 32.23
C GLU A 462 -32.73 -4.54 31.29
N VAL A 463 -33.15 -4.67 30.03
CA VAL A 463 -33.20 -3.55 29.07
C VAL A 463 -34.17 -2.47 29.55
N ALA A 464 -35.37 -2.84 30.00
CA ALA A 464 -36.33 -1.89 30.56
C ALA A 464 -35.78 -1.17 31.80
N ALA A 465 -35.04 -1.87 32.67
CA ALA A 465 -34.38 -1.27 33.83
C ALA A 465 -33.29 -0.27 33.42
N LEU A 466 -32.51 -0.57 32.37
CA LEU A 466 -31.54 0.37 31.80
C LEU A 466 -32.24 1.65 31.32
N PHE A 467 -33.31 1.54 30.53
CA PHE A 467 -34.02 2.72 30.04
C PHE A 467 -34.55 3.60 31.19
N LYS A 468 -35.18 3.00 32.20
CA LYS A 468 -35.67 3.72 33.39
C LYS A 468 -34.55 4.44 34.14
N GLN A 469 -33.37 3.83 34.25
CA GLN A 469 -32.22 4.40 34.94
C GLN A 469 -31.78 5.75 34.32
N TYR A 470 -31.85 5.88 33.00
CA TYR A 470 -31.35 7.05 32.26
C TYR A 470 -32.43 8.04 31.81
N GLU A 471 -33.70 7.82 32.14
CA GLU A 471 -34.82 8.62 31.65
C GLU A 471 -34.68 10.12 31.97
N ALA A 472 -34.41 10.46 33.23
CA ALA A 472 -34.28 11.85 33.65
C ALA A 472 -33.14 12.60 32.94
N GLU A 473 -32.05 11.90 32.66
CA GLU A 473 -30.84 12.46 32.05
C GLU A 473 -30.96 12.54 30.52
N LYS A 474 -31.62 11.57 29.89
CA LYS A 474 -31.63 11.39 28.43
C LYS A 474 -32.98 11.70 27.78
N LYS A 475 -33.95 12.24 28.52
CA LYS A 475 -35.27 12.67 28.02
C LYS A 475 -35.26 13.66 26.85
N ASN A 476 -34.14 14.33 26.57
CA ASN A 476 -33.97 15.26 25.46
C ASN A 476 -33.15 14.67 24.29
N SER A 477 -32.70 13.42 24.39
CA SER A 477 -31.88 12.75 23.38
C SER A 477 -32.75 12.01 22.35
N TYR A 478 -32.51 12.31 21.07
CA TYR A 478 -33.19 11.62 19.97
C TYR A 478 -32.98 10.11 20.01
N HIS A 479 -31.74 9.65 20.22
CA HIS A 479 -31.43 8.23 20.17
C HIS A 479 -32.04 7.45 21.33
N TYR A 480 -32.06 8.05 22.53
CA TYR A 480 -32.72 7.47 23.70
C TYR A 480 -34.22 7.32 23.46
N ILE A 481 -34.93 8.41 23.13
CA ILE A 481 -36.39 8.38 22.95
C ILE A 481 -36.77 7.45 21.80
N ARG A 482 -36.02 7.48 20.69
CA ARG A 482 -36.25 6.56 19.57
C ARG A 482 -36.05 5.11 19.98
N GLY A 483 -35.00 4.80 20.74
CA GLY A 483 -34.77 3.46 21.28
C GLY A 483 -35.88 3.02 22.23
N LEU A 484 -36.39 3.92 23.07
CA LEU A 484 -37.49 3.65 24.00
C LEU A 484 -38.80 3.31 23.25
N LEU A 485 -39.13 4.09 22.22
CA LEU A 485 -40.25 3.83 21.32
C LEU A 485 -40.12 2.47 20.62
N ASP A 486 -38.97 2.22 19.99
CA ASP A 486 -38.69 0.95 19.28
C ASP A 486 -38.77 -0.24 20.25
N PHE A 487 -38.25 -0.11 21.48
CA PHE A 487 -38.29 -1.16 22.51
C PHE A 487 -39.72 -1.52 22.92
N TYR A 488 -40.54 -0.53 23.30
CA TYR A 488 -41.91 -0.81 23.76
C TYR A 488 -42.86 -1.20 22.63
N LYS A 489 -42.64 -0.69 21.41
CA LYS A 489 -43.42 -1.08 20.23
C LYS A 489 -43.06 -2.46 19.72
N CYS A 490 -41.77 -2.70 19.42
CA CYS A 490 -41.35 -3.88 18.66
C CYS A 490 -40.93 -5.06 19.55
N TYR A 491 -40.40 -4.81 20.76
CA TYR A 491 -39.77 -5.86 21.56
C TYR A 491 -40.60 -6.28 22.77
N LYS A 492 -41.08 -5.32 23.56
CA LYS A 492 -41.88 -5.60 24.76
C LYS A 492 -43.39 -5.63 24.50
N GLN A 493 -43.87 -4.89 23.49
CA GLN A 493 -45.29 -4.73 23.16
C GLN A 493 -46.10 -4.23 24.37
N ASP A 494 -45.69 -3.10 24.93
CA ASP A 494 -46.26 -2.51 26.15
C ASP A 494 -46.89 -1.15 25.84
N CYS A 495 -48.22 -1.13 25.67
CA CYS A 495 -48.98 0.04 25.22
C CYS A 495 -48.89 1.22 26.19
N GLU A 496 -48.93 0.97 27.49
CA GLU A 496 -48.85 2.01 28.54
C GLU A 496 -47.50 2.72 28.49
N ASN A 497 -46.40 1.96 28.52
CA ASN A 497 -45.06 2.54 28.47
C ASN A 497 -44.73 3.13 27.08
N TYR A 498 -45.38 2.63 26.02
CA TYR A 498 -45.28 3.25 24.70
C TYR A 498 -45.89 4.65 24.65
N LYS A 499 -47.08 4.84 25.25
CA LYS A 499 -47.71 6.17 25.37
C LYS A 499 -46.84 7.13 26.18
N HIS A 500 -46.26 6.68 27.29
CA HIS A 500 -45.29 7.47 28.05
C HIS A 500 -44.09 7.90 27.19
N ALA A 501 -43.53 7.00 26.39
CA ALA A 501 -42.44 7.31 25.46
C ALA A 501 -42.84 8.34 24.39
N LEU A 502 -44.09 8.30 23.89
CA LEU A 502 -44.63 9.31 22.98
C LEU A 502 -44.81 10.68 23.66
N GLU A 503 -45.25 10.71 24.92
CA GLU A 503 -45.32 11.93 25.71
C GLU A 503 -43.95 12.57 25.94
N LEU A 504 -42.92 11.76 26.20
CA LEU A 504 -41.53 12.24 26.25
C LEU A 504 -41.09 12.81 24.90
N ALA A 505 -41.47 12.20 23.78
CA ALA A 505 -41.16 12.70 22.45
C ALA A 505 -41.82 14.05 22.14
N THR A 506 -43.07 14.25 22.53
CA THR A 506 -43.82 15.51 22.31
C THR A 506 -43.36 16.62 23.24
N ASN A 507 -43.03 16.29 24.49
CA ASN A 507 -42.58 17.24 25.50
C ASN A 507 -41.07 17.53 25.47
N CYS A 508 -40.30 16.80 24.65
CA CYS A 508 -38.85 16.98 24.49
C CYS A 508 -38.48 18.45 24.25
N GLU A 509 -37.70 19.06 25.15
CA GLU A 509 -37.39 20.50 25.15
C GLU A 509 -36.60 20.92 23.89
N ASN A 510 -35.85 19.98 23.30
CA ASN A 510 -35.10 20.20 22.08
C ASN A 510 -36.02 20.19 20.85
N ILE A 511 -36.28 21.37 20.30
CA ILE A 511 -37.17 21.60 19.14
C ILE A 511 -36.77 20.75 17.93
N ASN A 512 -35.48 20.58 17.66
CA ASN A 512 -35.00 19.81 16.50
C ASN A 512 -35.29 18.32 16.66
N VAL A 513 -35.03 17.78 17.87
CA VAL A 513 -35.34 16.39 18.22
C VAL A 513 -36.84 16.15 18.17
N ARG A 514 -37.63 17.06 18.74
CA ARG A 514 -39.10 17.02 18.72
C ARG A 514 -39.63 16.97 17.28
N LYS A 515 -39.11 17.80 16.36
CA LYS A 515 -39.49 17.79 14.94
C LYS A 515 -39.15 16.46 14.24
N GLN A 516 -37.99 15.87 14.56
CA GLN A 516 -37.61 14.58 14.00
C GLN A 516 -38.50 13.44 14.52
N LEU A 517 -38.85 13.46 15.81
CA LEU A 517 -39.73 12.47 16.43
C LEU A 517 -41.20 12.66 16.07
N ALA A 518 -41.65 13.88 15.77
CA ALA A 518 -43.04 14.18 15.43
C ALA A 518 -43.53 13.41 14.19
N ARG A 519 -42.64 13.12 13.22
CA ARG A 519 -42.97 12.27 12.06
C ARG A 519 -43.31 10.84 12.46
N ILE A 520 -42.68 10.35 13.52
CA ILE A 520 -42.92 8.99 14.04
C ILE A 520 -44.22 8.96 14.83
N ALA A 521 -44.47 10.00 15.63
CA ALA A 521 -45.71 10.15 16.39
C ALA A 521 -46.94 10.38 15.49
N SER A 522 -46.78 11.05 14.34
CA SER A 522 -47.87 11.27 13.38
C SER A 522 -48.28 10.01 12.62
N ASP A 523 -47.38 9.05 12.43
CA ASP A 523 -47.67 7.78 11.76
C ASP A 523 -48.37 6.75 12.68
N ASP A 524 -48.46 7.04 13.99
CA ASP A 524 -48.99 6.13 15.03
C ASP A 524 -50.30 6.65 15.68
N THR A 525 -50.94 7.67 15.12
CA THR A 525 -52.09 8.36 15.76
C THR A 525 -53.34 7.49 15.94
N ASP A 526 -53.44 6.35 15.26
CA ASP A 526 -54.65 5.52 15.26
C ASP A 526 -54.58 4.28 16.16
N ASN A 527 -53.54 4.09 16.98
CA ASN A 527 -53.33 2.85 17.75
C ASN A 527 -53.34 1.57 16.89
N GLU A 528 -53.28 1.67 15.55
CA GLU A 528 -53.46 0.54 14.62
C GLU A 528 -52.39 -0.57 14.75
N PHE A 529 -51.32 -0.32 15.51
CA PHE A 529 -50.20 -1.24 15.67
C PHE A 529 -50.30 -2.18 16.88
N PHE A 530 -51.30 -2.02 17.76
CA PHE A 530 -51.53 -2.89 18.92
C PHE A 530 -52.79 -3.74 18.79
#